data_AF-A0A372IXL6-F1
#
_entry.id   AF-A0A372IXL6-F1
#
_cell.length_a   1.000
_cell.length_b   1.000
_cell.length_c   1.000
_cell.angle_alpha   90.00
_cell.angle_beta   90.00
_cell.angle_gamma   90.00
#
_symmetry.space_group_name_H-M   'P 1'
#
loop_
_entity.id
_entity.type
_entity.pdbx_description
1 polymer ?
#
loop_
_entity_poly.entity_id
_entity_poly.type
_entity_poly.pdbx_seq_one_letter_code
_entity_poly.pdbx_strand_id
1 'polypeptide(L)'
;MLGSLARGLAAGAAGTTVLTAVTHLDVLLRGRPSSDLPGRVVEAAAAAAGQDLPGQGKREQRRDALGALAGTATGLGVGVLASAARSAGVRLPAPLGAAAAGAAAMAAADVPAALLGVSDPRAWSREDWVADVVPHLAYGATVQTVLAAVPTRRERRRPLTRARAGLTARAGLLGVAAGMRSSLGVAGPVLTTPGRGVLARAGALAAVAGEVVADKQPETPDRTVPQSAAARLLAGGVGATRLAARERANGALPLVAGVAGAAAGTWGGSAWRRAAGRWLDPRAAALVEDGVALLLAAAACRPGRRPLVAPLIPLPRP
;
A
#
# COMPACT_ATOMS: atom_id res chain seq x y z
N MET A 1 -19.82 -17.84 -4.13
CA MET A 1 -18.57 -17.21 -4.64
C MET A 1 -18.18 -16.05 -3.76
N LEU A 2 -16.96 -16.04 -3.23
CA LEU A 2 -16.52 -15.08 -2.23
C LEU A 2 -16.32 -13.67 -2.81
N GLY A 3 -16.72 -12.65 -2.05
CA GLY A 3 -16.31 -11.27 -2.29
C GLY A 3 -14.82 -11.07 -1.99
N SER A 4 -14.28 -9.88 -2.30
CA SER A 4 -12.86 -9.58 -2.06
C SER A 4 -12.48 -9.73 -0.58
N LEU A 5 -13.36 -9.32 0.34
CA LEU A 5 -13.17 -9.42 1.78
C LEU A 5 -13.10 -10.89 2.23
N ALA A 6 -14.16 -11.67 1.99
CA ALA A 6 -14.23 -13.06 2.43
C ALA A 6 -13.13 -13.94 1.82
N ARG A 7 -12.77 -13.70 0.54
CA ARG A 7 -11.63 -14.37 -0.08
C ARG A 7 -10.31 -14.00 0.59
N GLY A 8 -10.15 -12.72 0.94
CA GLY A 8 -8.94 -12.23 1.59
C GLY A 8 -8.78 -12.78 3.00
N LEU A 9 -9.87 -12.85 3.77
CA LEU A 9 -9.89 -13.53 5.06
C LEU A 9 -9.51 -15.00 4.93
N ALA A 10 -10.07 -15.73 3.96
CA ALA A 10 -9.71 -17.12 3.70
C ALA A 10 -8.24 -17.30 3.30
N ALA A 11 -7.72 -16.42 2.43
CA ALA A 11 -6.33 -16.45 2.01
C ALA A 11 -5.38 -16.15 3.18
N GLY A 12 -5.70 -15.13 3.97
CA GLY A 12 -4.94 -14.76 5.17
C GLY A 12 -4.95 -15.87 6.21
N ALA A 13 -6.10 -16.48 6.49
CA ALA A 13 -6.22 -17.59 7.42
C ALA A 13 -5.37 -18.79 6.97
N ALA A 14 -5.47 -19.21 5.70
CA ALA A 14 -4.65 -20.29 5.16
C ALA A 14 -3.16 -19.96 5.23
N GLY A 15 -2.77 -18.72 4.88
CA GLY A 15 -1.40 -18.25 5.00
C GLY A 15 -0.89 -18.31 6.44
N THR A 16 -1.67 -17.83 7.41
CA THR A 16 -1.31 -17.87 8.84
C THR A 16 -1.16 -19.31 9.32
N THR A 17 -2.04 -20.24 8.92
CA THR A 17 -1.88 -21.67 9.24
C THR A 17 -0.56 -22.22 8.74
N VAL A 18 -0.18 -21.92 7.49
CA VAL A 18 1.09 -22.39 6.91
C VAL A 18 2.29 -21.72 7.59
N LEU A 19 2.22 -20.41 7.86
CA LEU A 19 3.26 -19.69 8.60
C LEU A 19 3.51 -20.36 9.95
N THR A 20 2.46 -20.56 10.74
CA THR A 20 2.53 -21.20 12.05
C THR A 20 3.12 -22.61 11.95
N ALA A 21 2.70 -23.41 10.96
CA ALA A 21 3.24 -24.76 10.76
C ALA A 21 4.75 -24.74 10.45
N VAL A 22 5.19 -23.84 9.57
CA VAL A 22 6.62 -23.68 9.21
C VAL A 22 7.43 -23.20 10.41
N THR A 23 6.92 -22.25 11.19
CA THR A 23 7.58 -21.78 12.42
C THR A 23 7.73 -22.92 13.44
N HIS A 24 6.69 -23.72 13.66
CA HIS A 24 6.78 -24.87 14.58
C HIS A 24 7.71 -25.97 14.07
N LEU A 25 7.76 -26.19 12.75
CA LEU A 25 8.70 -27.12 12.14
C LEU A 25 10.14 -26.66 12.34
N ASP A 26 10.43 -25.36 12.21
CA ASP A 26 11.76 -24.80 12.50
C ASP A 26 12.15 -25.01 13.96
N VAL A 27 11.24 -24.77 14.90
CA VAL A 27 11.43 -25.07 16.34
C VAL A 27 11.71 -26.56 16.56
N LEU A 28 10.94 -27.45 15.93
CA LEU A 28 11.10 -28.90 16.06
C LEU A 28 12.46 -29.38 15.52
N LEU A 29 12.91 -28.84 14.39
CA LEU A 29 14.14 -29.28 13.72
C LEU A 29 15.41 -28.67 14.31
N ARG A 30 15.36 -27.40 14.76
CA ARG A 30 16.53 -26.66 15.25
C ARG A 30 16.59 -26.53 16.77
N GLY A 31 15.52 -26.87 17.49
CA GLY A 31 15.47 -26.78 18.96
C GLY A 31 15.54 -25.35 19.52
N ARG A 32 15.30 -24.34 18.69
CA ARG A 32 15.30 -22.93 19.12
C ARG A 32 14.12 -22.62 20.05
N PRO A 33 14.24 -21.68 21.00
CA PRO A 33 13.10 -21.21 21.77
C PRO A 33 12.04 -20.57 20.86
N SER A 34 10.76 -20.72 21.23
CA SER A 34 9.68 -19.98 20.59
C SER A 34 9.83 -18.49 20.86
N SER A 35 9.58 -17.66 19.85
CA SER A 35 9.72 -16.21 19.98
C SER A 35 8.61 -15.61 20.84
N ASP A 36 8.97 -14.79 21.83
CA ASP A 36 8.07 -13.96 22.64
C ASP A 36 7.84 -12.56 22.03
N LEU A 37 8.38 -12.31 20.84
CA LEU A 37 8.40 -11.01 20.17
C LEU A 37 7.01 -10.40 19.99
N PRO A 38 5.98 -11.13 19.49
CA PRO A 38 4.64 -10.56 19.34
C PRO A 38 4.06 -10.06 20.67
N GLY A 39 4.32 -10.79 21.75
CA GLY A 39 3.92 -10.39 23.09
C GLY A 39 4.60 -9.10 23.56
N ARG A 40 5.92 -8.97 23.34
CA ARG A 40 6.66 -7.72 23.66
C ARG A 40 6.15 -6.53 22.87
N VAL A 41 5.81 -6.72 21.60
CA VAL A 41 5.25 -5.64 20.75
C VAL A 41 3.92 -5.16 21.30
N VAL A 42 3.02 -6.07 21.69
CA VAL A 42 1.74 -5.70 22.31
C VAL A 42 1.96 -4.95 23.62
N GLU A 43 2.88 -5.43 24.46
CA GLU A 43 3.19 -4.78 25.74
C GLU A 43 3.77 -3.38 25.54
N ALA A 44 4.72 -3.22 24.61
CA ALA A 44 5.29 -1.92 24.27
C ALA A 44 4.23 -0.96 23.67
N ALA A 45 3.30 -1.48 22.85
CA ALA A 45 2.20 -0.70 22.31
C ALA A 45 1.22 -0.24 23.40
N ALA A 46 0.90 -1.11 24.36
CA ALA A 46 0.06 -0.76 25.51
C ALA A 46 0.73 0.32 26.37
N ALA A 47 2.02 0.16 26.67
CA ALA A 47 2.80 1.13 27.42
C ALA A 47 2.85 2.51 26.71
N ALA A 48 3.05 2.53 25.39
CA ALA A 48 3.01 3.75 24.59
C ALA A 48 1.64 4.45 24.61
N ALA A 49 0.55 3.70 24.87
CA ALA A 49 -0.79 4.23 25.05
C ALA A 49 -1.11 4.61 26.51
N GLY A 50 -0.14 4.55 27.42
CA GLY A 50 -0.33 4.80 28.85
C GLY A 50 -1.21 3.74 29.53
N GLN A 51 -1.24 2.53 28.99
CA GLN A 51 -2.01 1.40 29.51
C GLN A 51 -1.08 0.30 30.00
N ASP A 52 -1.42 -0.32 31.12
CA ASP A 52 -0.78 -1.53 31.62
C ASP A 52 -1.58 -2.78 31.27
N LEU A 53 -0.88 -3.89 31.02
CA LEU A 53 -1.54 -5.18 30.87
C LEU A 53 -2.14 -5.63 32.22
N PRO A 54 -3.47 -5.80 32.32
CA PRO A 54 -4.13 -6.08 33.59
C PRO A 54 -3.89 -7.52 34.06
N GLY A 55 -3.82 -7.72 35.39
CA GLY A 55 -3.83 -9.04 36.04
C GLY A 55 -2.55 -9.39 36.78
N GLN A 56 -2.55 -9.19 38.10
CA GLN A 56 -1.46 -9.66 38.98
C GLN A 56 -1.34 -11.19 38.87
N GLY A 57 -0.13 -11.68 38.58
CA GLY A 57 0.16 -13.12 38.41
C GLY A 57 -0.33 -13.76 37.11
N LYS A 58 -0.99 -13.01 36.20
CA LYS A 58 -1.48 -13.52 34.89
C LYS A 58 -1.01 -12.71 33.67
N ARG A 59 -0.04 -11.81 33.88
CA ARG A 59 0.41 -10.84 32.86
C ARG A 59 1.05 -11.53 31.66
N GLU A 60 1.90 -12.53 31.90
CA GLU A 60 2.60 -13.28 30.85
C GLU A 60 1.63 -14.05 29.94
N GLN A 61 0.70 -14.82 30.51
CA GLN A 61 -0.28 -15.57 29.70
C GLN A 61 -1.18 -14.64 28.86
N ARG A 62 -1.55 -13.47 29.40
CA ARG A 62 -2.32 -12.46 28.66
C ARG A 62 -1.49 -11.84 27.54
N ARG A 63 -0.22 -11.54 27.79
CA ARG A 63 0.71 -11.01 26.80
C ARG A 63 0.87 -11.99 25.63
N ASP A 64 1.07 -13.27 25.92
CA ASP A 64 1.21 -14.31 24.89
C ASP A 64 -0.07 -14.47 24.07
N ALA A 65 -1.23 -14.52 24.73
CA ALA A 65 -2.52 -14.61 24.06
C ALA A 65 -2.79 -13.40 23.15
N LEU A 66 -2.48 -12.18 23.61
CA LEU A 66 -2.63 -10.97 22.79
C LEU A 66 -1.64 -10.96 21.61
N GLY A 67 -0.41 -11.40 21.82
CA GLY A 67 0.58 -11.55 20.74
C GLY A 67 0.08 -12.50 19.65
N ALA A 68 -0.48 -13.65 20.01
CA ALA A 68 -1.07 -14.60 19.07
C ALA A 68 -2.28 -14.02 18.31
N LEU A 69 -3.15 -13.28 19.00
CA LEU A 69 -4.29 -12.59 18.39
C LEU A 69 -3.84 -11.49 17.42
N ALA A 70 -2.83 -10.70 17.78
CA ALA A 70 -2.25 -9.68 16.92
C ALA A 70 -1.65 -10.31 15.65
N GLY A 71 -0.89 -11.40 15.78
CA GLY A 71 -0.35 -12.13 14.62
C GLY A 71 -1.45 -12.66 13.70
N THR A 72 -2.53 -13.20 14.27
CA THR A 72 -3.71 -13.65 13.49
C THR A 72 -4.38 -12.48 12.76
N ALA A 73 -4.60 -11.36 13.44
CA ALA A 73 -5.18 -10.16 12.85
C ALA A 73 -4.32 -9.61 11.71
N THR A 74 -2.99 -9.57 11.88
CA THR A 74 -2.03 -9.18 10.83
C THR A 74 -2.14 -10.09 9.61
N GLY A 75 -2.10 -11.40 9.82
CA GLY A 75 -2.22 -12.37 8.71
C GLY A 75 -3.55 -12.28 7.97
N LEU A 76 -4.67 -12.05 8.66
CA LEU A 76 -5.97 -11.80 8.03
C LEU A 76 -5.98 -10.47 7.25
N GLY A 77 -5.45 -9.40 7.86
CA GLY A 77 -5.37 -8.07 7.26
C GLY A 77 -4.56 -8.08 5.96
N VAL A 78 -3.39 -8.70 5.95
CA VAL A 78 -2.54 -8.81 4.76
C VAL A 78 -3.23 -9.61 3.65
N GLY A 79 -3.93 -10.71 3.99
CA GLY A 79 -4.73 -11.47 3.02
C GLY A 79 -5.87 -10.65 2.40
N VAL A 80 -6.55 -9.82 3.20
CA VAL A 80 -7.57 -8.88 2.74
C VAL A 80 -6.98 -7.82 1.81
N LEU A 81 -5.84 -7.24 2.16
CA LEU A 81 -5.14 -6.25 1.33
C LEU A 81 -4.70 -6.85 -0.01
N ALA A 82 -4.09 -8.04 0.00
CA ALA A 82 -3.69 -8.75 -1.20
C ALA A 82 -4.90 -9.07 -2.11
N SER A 83 -6.01 -9.53 -1.52
CA SER A 83 -7.26 -9.78 -2.25
C SER A 83 -7.87 -8.50 -2.82
N ALA A 84 -7.80 -7.38 -2.09
CA ALA A 84 -8.29 -6.08 -2.52
C ALA A 84 -7.46 -5.52 -3.69
N ALA A 85 -6.12 -5.56 -3.58
CA ALA A 85 -5.20 -5.16 -4.64
C ALA A 85 -5.43 -5.98 -5.91
N ARG A 86 -5.56 -7.30 -5.77
CA ARG A 86 -5.94 -8.17 -6.89
C ARG A 86 -7.33 -7.81 -7.42
N SER A 87 -8.33 -7.61 -6.58
CA SER A 87 -9.67 -7.21 -7.06
C SER A 87 -9.68 -5.85 -7.75
N ALA A 88 -8.75 -4.96 -7.41
CA ALA A 88 -8.57 -3.65 -8.03
C ALA A 88 -7.91 -3.69 -9.42
N GLY A 89 -7.25 -4.81 -9.76
CA GLY A 89 -6.63 -5.02 -11.07
C GLY A 89 -5.11 -5.15 -11.05
N VAL A 90 -4.49 -5.20 -9.87
CA VAL A 90 -3.05 -5.50 -9.75
C VAL A 90 -2.85 -7.00 -9.95
N ARG A 91 -2.17 -7.41 -11.03
CA ARG A 91 -1.81 -8.82 -11.30
C ARG A 91 -0.30 -8.95 -11.36
N LEU A 92 0.26 -9.50 -10.30
CA LEU A 92 1.65 -9.93 -10.28
C LEU A 92 1.76 -11.37 -10.81
N PRO A 93 2.86 -11.72 -11.51
CA PRO A 93 3.26 -13.11 -11.70
C PRO A 93 3.31 -13.85 -10.36
N ALA A 94 3.03 -15.16 -10.35
CA ALA A 94 2.87 -15.91 -9.10
C ALA A 94 4.05 -15.78 -8.13
N PRO A 95 5.32 -15.91 -8.54
CA PRO A 95 6.45 -15.74 -7.62
C PRO A 95 6.52 -14.34 -7.01
N LEU A 96 6.27 -13.30 -7.81
CA LEU A 96 6.29 -11.91 -7.34
C LEU A 96 5.10 -11.60 -6.43
N GLY A 97 3.92 -12.17 -6.71
CA GLY A 97 2.75 -12.05 -5.83
C GLY A 97 2.96 -12.72 -4.48
N ALA A 98 3.60 -13.90 -4.47
CA ALA A 98 3.97 -14.60 -3.26
C ALA A 98 4.99 -13.80 -2.43
N ALA A 99 6.08 -13.36 -3.06
CA ALA A 99 7.11 -12.55 -2.41
C ALA A 99 6.53 -11.24 -1.85
N ALA A 100 5.67 -10.55 -2.61
CA ALA A 100 5.04 -9.31 -2.15
C ALA A 100 4.10 -9.53 -0.96
N ALA A 101 3.29 -10.59 -0.95
CA ALA A 101 2.41 -10.91 0.17
C ALA A 101 3.21 -11.34 1.41
N GLY A 102 4.28 -12.11 1.24
CA GLY A 102 5.17 -12.50 2.33
C GLY A 102 5.91 -11.31 2.93
N ALA A 103 6.52 -10.46 2.09
CA ALA A 103 7.18 -9.24 2.54
C ALA A 103 6.22 -8.27 3.23
N ALA A 104 4.97 -8.18 2.78
CA ALA A 104 3.95 -7.37 3.45
C ALA A 104 3.58 -7.92 4.83
N ALA A 105 3.48 -9.24 5.00
CA ALA A 105 3.25 -9.87 6.30
C ALA A 105 4.43 -9.68 7.25
N MET A 106 5.65 -9.88 6.76
CA MET A 106 6.90 -9.67 7.49
C MET A 106 7.00 -8.22 7.98
N ALA A 107 6.86 -7.25 7.07
CA ALA A 107 6.87 -5.84 7.42
C ALA A 107 5.76 -5.46 8.42
N ALA A 108 4.58 -6.07 8.33
CA ALA A 108 3.48 -5.81 9.27
C ALA A 108 3.76 -6.35 10.68
N ALA A 109 4.63 -7.35 10.83
CA ALA A 109 5.11 -7.84 12.11
C ALA A 109 6.30 -7.01 12.63
N ASP A 110 7.29 -6.74 11.77
CA ASP A 110 8.58 -6.21 12.20
C ASP A 110 8.65 -4.68 12.30
N VAL A 111 7.92 -3.96 11.46
CA VAL A 111 7.95 -2.49 11.50
C VAL A 111 7.42 -1.97 12.85
N PRO A 112 6.29 -2.44 13.40
CA PRO A 112 5.87 -2.06 14.74
C PRO A 112 6.92 -2.41 15.80
N ALA A 113 7.55 -3.59 15.71
CA ALA A 113 8.59 -4.00 16.64
C ALA A 113 9.81 -3.06 16.61
N ALA A 114 10.24 -2.66 15.41
CA ALA A 114 11.34 -1.71 15.24
C ALA A 114 11.00 -0.30 15.71
N LEU A 115 9.80 0.18 15.41
CA LEU A 115 9.35 1.52 15.84
C LEU A 115 9.20 1.62 17.36
N LEU A 116 8.82 0.54 18.03
CA LEU A 116 8.69 0.46 19.48
C LEU A 116 10.01 0.11 20.18
N GLY A 117 11.11 -0.08 19.43
CA GLY A 117 12.42 -0.42 20.00
C GLY A 117 12.50 -1.85 20.58
N VAL A 118 11.58 -2.73 20.20
CA VAL A 118 11.51 -4.12 20.71
C VAL A 118 12.47 -5.05 19.96
N SER A 119 12.77 -4.74 18.70
CA SER A 119 13.68 -5.49 17.83
C SER A 119 14.35 -4.54 16.83
N ASP A 120 15.58 -4.82 16.41
CA ASP A 120 16.25 -4.09 15.33
C ASP A 120 16.66 -5.05 14.20
N PRO A 121 15.94 -5.06 13.06
CA PRO A 121 16.27 -5.90 11.91
C PRO A 121 17.70 -5.70 11.36
N ARG A 122 18.33 -4.55 11.66
CA ARG A 122 19.70 -4.26 11.21
C ARG A 122 20.76 -5.01 12.02
N ALA A 123 20.40 -5.46 13.22
CA ALA A 123 21.29 -6.19 14.12
C ALA A 123 21.06 -7.71 14.08
N TRP A 124 20.11 -8.19 13.27
CA TRP A 124 19.76 -9.61 13.18
C TRP A 124 20.89 -10.46 12.60
N SER A 125 21.08 -11.64 13.18
CA SER A 125 21.95 -12.67 12.60
C SER A 125 21.36 -13.22 11.30
N ARG A 126 22.15 -13.99 10.55
CA ARG A 126 21.65 -14.66 9.34
C ARG A 126 20.57 -15.68 9.69
N GLU A 127 20.73 -16.35 10.82
CA GLU A 127 19.82 -17.34 11.36
C GLU A 127 18.47 -16.70 11.71
N ASP A 128 18.48 -15.51 12.33
CA ASP A 128 17.27 -14.74 12.64
C ASP A 128 16.54 -14.34 11.36
N TRP A 129 17.27 -13.81 10.38
CA TRP A 129 16.73 -13.46 9.07
C TRP A 129 16.08 -14.67 8.38
N VAL A 130 16.73 -15.83 8.38
CA VAL A 130 16.18 -17.03 7.74
C VAL A 130 14.92 -17.52 8.46
N ALA A 131 14.95 -17.56 9.78
CA ALA A 131 13.82 -18.02 10.58
C ALA A 131 12.60 -17.10 10.48
N ASP A 132 12.82 -15.84 10.10
CA ASP A 132 11.75 -14.90 9.86
C ASP A 132 11.27 -14.90 8.39
N VAL A 133 12.18 -14.83 7.42
CA VAL A 133 11.83 -14.77 5.98
C VAL A 133 11.13 -16.04 5.51
N VAL A 134 11.56 -17.22 5.94
CA VAL A 134 11.05 -18.50 5.41
C VAL A 134 9.56 -18.70 5.72
N PRO A 135 9.08 -18.58 6.98
CA PRO A 135 7.64 -18.64 7.27
C PRO A 135 6.82 -17.59 6.52
N HIS A 136 7.34 -16.36 6.36
CA HIS A 136 6.66 -15.28 5.64
C HIS A 136 6.57 -15.53 4.13
N LEU A 137 7.59 -16.11 3.52
CA LEU A 137 7.52 -16.54 2.11
C LEU A 137 6.50 -17.68 1.93
N ALA A 138 6.43 -18.62 2.86
CA ALA A 138 5.43 -19.70 2.86
C ALA A 138 4.00 -19.15 3.01
N TYR A 139 3.80 -18.18 3.91
CA TYR A 139 2.56 -17.40 4.01
C TYR A 139 2.19 -16.77 2.67
N GLY A 140 3.13 -16.04 2.05
CA GLY A 140 2.90 -15.32 0.81
C GLY A 140 2.55 -16.24 -0.36
N ALA A 141 3.26 -17.36 -0.49
CA ALA A 141 2.97 -18.40 -1.47
C ALA A 141 1.55 -18.98 -1.31
N THR A 142 1.15 -19.21 -0.06
CA THR A 142 -0.20 -19.73 0.27
C THR A 142 -1.28 -18.71 -0.08
N VAL A 143 -1.11 -17.45 0.34
CA VAL A 143 -2.03 -16.35 -0.01
C VAL A 143 -2.18 -16.24 -1.52
N GLN A 144 -1.06 -16.19 -2.25
CA GLN A 144 -1.07 -16.06 -3.70
C GLN A 144 -1.79 -17.24 -4.37
N THR A 145 -1.59 -18.46 -3.88
CA THR A 145 -2.24 -19.68 -4.39
C THR A 145 -3.75 -19.62 -4.18
N VAL A 146 -4.22 -19.25 -2.98
CA VAL A 146 -5.66 -19.10 -2.69
C VAL A 146 -6.28 -18.02 -3.57
N LEU A 147 -5.62 -16.86 -3.72
CA LEU A 147 -6.13 -15.77 -4.55
C LEU A 147 -6.20 -16.15 -6.05
N ALA A 148 -5.29 -16.99 -6.52
CA ALA A 148 -5.29 -17.51 -7.88
C ALA A 148 -6.39 -18.56 -8.10
N ALA A 149 -6.56 -19.48 -7.14
CA ALA A 149 -7.54 -20.56 -7.20
C ALA A 149 -8.99 -20.08 -7.08
N VAL A 150 -9.23 -18.98 -6.35
CA VAL A 150 -10.58 -18.46 -6.08
C VAL A 150 -10.75 -17.05 -6.69
N PRO A 151 -10.96 -16.90 -8.01
CA PRO A 151 -11.19 -15.58 -8.58
C PRO A 151 -12.53 -14.97 -8.12
N THR A 152 -12.59 -13.66 -7.90
CA THR A 152 -13.86 -12.96 -7.62
C THR A 152 -14.68 -12.75 -8.90
N ARG A 153 -15.98 -12.45 -8.76
CA ARG A 153 -16.87 -12.12 -9.89
C ARG A 153 -16.32 -10.98 -10.76
N ARG A 154 -15.68 -9.98 -10.14
CA ARG A 154 -15.08 -8.83 -10.83
C ARG A 154 -13.93 -9.25 -11.74
N GLU A 155 -13.13 -10.23 -11.32
CA GLU A 155 -11.97 -10.71 -12.08
C GLU A 155 -12.40 -11.50 -13.32
N ARG A 156 -13.42 -12.36 -13.18
CA ARG A 156 -13.97 -13.10 -14.33
C ARG A 156 -14.59 -12.19 -15.39
N ARG A 157 -15.25 -11.11 -14.97
CA ARG A 157 -15.98 -10.21 -15.87
C ARG A 157 -15.08 -9.20 -16.60
N ARG A 158 -13.82 -9.02 -16.17
CA ARG A 158 -12.97 -7.92 -16.65
C ARG A 158 -11.57 -8.43 -16.98
N PRO A 159 -11.34 -8.96 -18.18
CA PRO A 159 -10.00 -9.27 -18.64
C PRO A 159 -9.17 -7.98 -18.66
N LEU A 160 -7.92 -8.07 -18.20
CA LEU A 160 -7.00 -6.95 -18.10
C LEU A 160 -6.02 -6.98 -19.27
N THR A 161 -5.79 -5.83 -19.90
CA THR A 161 -4.73 -5.66 -20.89
C THR A 161 -3.38 -5.38 -20.21
N ARG A 162 -2.27 -5.50 -20.94
CA ARG A 162 -0.97 -5.02 -20.45
C ARG A 162 -0.98 -3.50 -20.36
N ALA A 163 -0.37 -2.95 -19.31
CA ALA A 163 -0.18 -1.51 -19.18
C ALA A 163 0.79 -1.01 -20.27
N ARG A 164 0.36 -0.01 -21.04
CA ARG A 164 1.19 0.65 -22.06
C ARG A 164 2.17 1.61 -21.39
N ALA A 165 3.29 1.88 -22.04
CA ALA A 165 4.33 2.81 -21.54
C ALA A 165 3.75 4.18 -21.16
N GLY A 166 2.84 4.74 -21.98
CA GLY A 166 2.20 6.02 -21.68
C GLY A 166 1.33 6.01 -20.42
N LEU A 167 0.64 4.90 -20.11
CA LEU A 167 -0.11 4.75 -18.86
C LEU A 167 0.85 4.65 -17.67
N THR A 168 1.92 3.88 -17.80
CA THR A 168 2.94 3.73 -16.75
C THR A 168 3.65 5.06 -16.46
N ALA A 169 3.99 5.83 -17.49
CA ALA A 169 4.57 7.16 -17.34
C ALA A 169 3.61 8.13 -16.62
N ARG A 170 2.33 8.16 -17.04
CA ARG A 170 1.29 8.97 -16.37
C ARG A 170 1.09 8.55 -14.91
N ALA A 171 1.11 7.25 -14.62
CA ALA A 171 1.07 6.74 -13.25
C ALA A 171 2.27 7.24 -12.43
N GLY A 172 3.47 7.25 -13.01
CA GLY A 172 4.66 7.84 -12.39
C GLY A 172 4.52 9.34 -12.12
N LEU A 173 4.05 10.13 -13.09
CA LEU A 173 3.82 11.56 -12.92
C LEU A 173 2.76 11.87 -11.86
N LEU A 174 1.68 11.08 -11.81
CA LEU A 174 0.69 11.16 -10.74
C LEU A 174 1.31 10.78 -9.39
N GLY A 175 2.22 9.81 -9.38
CA GLY A 175 3.06 9.48 -8.24
C GLY A 175 3.84 10.70 -7.76
N VAL A 176 4.61 11.36 -8.63
CA VAL A 176 5.39 12.57 -8.29
C VAL A 176 4.48 13.65 -7.70
N ALA A 177 3.33 13.90 -8.30
CA ALA A 177 2.35 14.84 -7.77
C ALA A 177 1.85 14.42 -6.37
N ALA A 178 1.58 13.13 -6.14
CA ALA A 178 1.21 12.60 -4.82
C ALA A 178 2.35 12.70 -3.79
N GLY A 179 3.60 12.54 -4.23
CA GLY A 179 4.79 12.74 -3.41
C GLY A 179 4.95 14.19 -2.97
N MET A 180 4.61 15.15 -3.83
CA MET A 180 4.58 16.58 -3.51
C MET A 180 3.37 16.95 -2.64
N ARG A 181 2.19 16.40 -2.93
CA ARG A 181 0.93 16.63 -2.20
C ARG A 181 0.05 15.38 -2.22
N SER A 182 -0.11 14.72 -1.08
CA SER A 182 -0.65 13.35 -0.98
C SER A 182 -2.09 13.22 -1.48
N SER A 183 -2.93 14.24 -1.26
CA SER A 183 -4.32 14.25 -1.72
C SER A 183 -4.44 14.12 -3.24
N LEU A 184 -3.46 14.58 -4.02
CA LEU A 184 -3.52 14.56 -5.48
C LEU A 184 -3.51 13.14 -6.06
N GLY A 185 -2.86 12.19 -5.39
CA GLY A 185 -2.86 10.78 -5.79
C GLY A 185 -4.28 10.21 -5.85
N VAL A 186 -5.17 10.64 -4.94
CA VAL A 186 -6.57 10.20 -4.91
C VAL A 186 -7.49 11.17 -5.66
N ALA A 187 -7.35 12.47 -5.41
CA ALA A 187 -8.24 13.50 -5.92
C ALA A 187 -8.16 13.64 -7.44
N GLY A 188 -6.95 13.60 -8.04
CA GLY A 188 -6.78 13.71 -9.49
C GLY A 188 -7.62 12.66 -10.25
N PRO A 189 -7.50 11.36 -9.91
CA PRO A 189 -8.33 10.31 -10.47
C PRO A 189 -9.82 10.39 -10.06
N VAL A 190 -10.20 11.02 -8.96
CA VAL A 190 -11.63 11.16 -8.64
C VAL A 190 -12.27 12.26 -9.50
N LEU A 191 -11.61 13.41 -9.59
CA LEU A 191 -12.12 14.61 -10.28
C LEU A 191 -12.25 14.41 -11.78
N THR A 192 -11.33 13.69 -12.39
CA THR A 192 -11.27 13.51 -13.85
C THR A 192 -11.99 12.26 -14.37
N THR A 193 -12.56 11.41 -13.49
CA THR A 193 -13.31 10.23 -13.96
C THR A 193 -14.71 10.67 -14.42
N PRO A 194 -15.12 10.37 -15.67
CA PRO A 194 -16.49 10.62 -16.13
C PRO A 194 -17.52 9.84 -15.29
N GLY A 195 -18.68 10.44 -15.04
CA GLY A 195 -19.77 9.78 -14.30
C GLY A 195 -19.55 9.60 -12.79
N ARG A 196 -18.60 10.32 -12.19
CA ARG A 196 -18.51 10.42 -10.72
C ARG A 196 -19.47 11.48 -10.20
N GLY A 197 -20.23 11.14 -9.17
CA GLY A 197 -21.22 12.01 -8.55
C GLY A 197 -20.60 13.24 -7.89
N VAL A 198 -21.41 14.29 -7.73
CA VAL A 198 -21.01 15.59 -7.19
C VAL A 198 -20.36 15.44 -5.81
N LEU A 199 -20.91 14.61 -4.93
CA LEU A 199 -20.37 14.37 -3.58
C LEU A 199 -18.93 13.81 -3.59
N ALA A 200 -18.62 12.89 -4.51
CA ALA A 200 -17.27 12.33 -4.61
C ALA A 200 -16.27 13.39 -5.09
N ARG A 201 -16.70 14.30 -5.99
CA ARG A 201 -15.86 15.41 -6.47
C ARG A 201 -15.68 16.47 -5.39
N ALA A 202 -16.76 16.83 -4.69
CA ALA A 202 -16.71 17.76 -3.56
C ALA A 202 -15.78 17.23 -2.45
N GLY A 203 -15.90 15.94 -2.09
CA GLY A 203 -15.00 15.30 -1.13
C GLY A 203 -13.53 15.28 -1.58
N ALA A 204 -13.27 15.06 -2.87
CA ALA A 204 -11.90 15.14 -3.40
C ALA A 204 -11.34 16.57 -3.37
N LEU A 205 -12.14 17.58 -3.69
CA LEU A 205 -11.74 18.99 -3.57
C LEU A 205 -11.51 19.37 -2.10
N ALA A 206 -12.40 18.96 -1.21
CA ALA A 206 -12.27 19.20 0.23
C ALA A 206 -11.01 18.54 0.80
N ALA A 207 -10.64 17.33 0.36
CA ALA A 207 -9.41 16.68 0.77
C ALA A 207 -8.16 17.46 0.32
N VAL A 208 -8.16 18.00 -0.90
CA VAL A 208 -7.06 18.85 -1.40
C VAL A 208 -7.00 20.15 -0.61
N ALA A 209 -8.12 20.83 -0.42
CA ALA A 209 -8.19 22.07 0.35
C ALA A 209 -7.79 21.87 1.81
N GLY A 210 -8.24 20.78 2.43
CA GLY A 210 -7.88 20.39 3.79
C GLY A 210 -6.38 20.17 3.93
N GLU A 211 -5.73 19.48 2.99
CA GLU A 211 -4.28 19.29 3.01
C GLU A 211 -3.53 20.62 2.81
N VAL A 212 -4.02 21.55 1.98
CA VAL A 212 -3.42 22.89 1.80
C VAL A 212 -3.48 23.70 3.10
N VAL A 213 -4.57 23.57 3.87
CA VAL A 213 -4.73 24.26 5.16
C VAL A 213 -3.90 23.59 6.25
N ALA A 214 -3.93 22.25 6.31
CA ALA A 214 -3.18 21.46 7.27
C ALA A 214 -1.68 21.71 7.12
N ASP A 215 -1.13 21.69 5.88
CA ASP A 215 0.29 21.91 5.61
C ASP A 215 0.85 23.26 6.10
N LYS A 216 -0.01 24.23 6.40
CA LYS A 216 0.39 25.55 6.90
C LYS A 216 0.45 25.63 8.42
N GLN A 217 0.01 24.58 9.13
CA GLN A 217 0.02 24.55 10.58
C GLN A 217 1.43 24.23 11.11
N PRO A 218 1.85 24.82 12.24
CA PRO A 218 3.17 24.59 12.83
C PRO A 218 3.44 23.13 13.20
N GLU A 219 2.39 22.38 13.50
CA GLU A 219 2.42 20.99 13.97
C GLU A 219 2.47 19.96 12.82
N THR A 220 2.50 20.42 11.56
CA THR A 220 2.53 19.54 10.40
C THR A 220 3.82 18.70 10.39
N PRO A 221 3.73 17.36 10.42
CA PRO A 221 4.92 16.53 10.36
C PRO A 221 5.67 16.71 9.03
N ASP A 222 7.00 16.65 9.07
CA ASP A 222 7.79 16.69 7.83
C ASP A 222 7.37 15.54 6.89
N ARG A 223 7.25 15.84 5.61
CA ARG A 223 6.95 14.86 4.56
C ARG A 223 7.97 13.71 4.49
N THR A 224 9.19 13.90 5.00
CA THR A 224 10.22 12.85 5.03
C THR A 224 10.18 11.97 6.27
N VAL A 225 9.39 12.31 7.31
CA VAL A 225 9.22 11.37 8.42
C VAL A 225 8.53 10.10 7.93
N PRO A 226 8.83 8.91 8.50
CA PRO A 226 8.38 7.63 7.96
C PRO A 226 6.87 7.54 7.73
N GLN A 227 6.04 8.07 8.65
CA GLN A 227 4.59 7.99 8.53
C GLN A 227 4.07 8.84 7.36
N SER A 228 4.55 10.08 7.23
CA SER A 228 4.18 10.99 6.14
C SER A 228 4.64 10.47 4.78
N ALA A 229 5.86 9.96 4.71
CA ALA A 229 6.39 9.35 3.49
C ALA A 229 5.55 8.13 3.07
N ALA A 230 5.20 7.25 4.01
CA ALA A 230 4.35 6.09 3.74
C ALA A 230 2.97 6.51 3.19
N ALA A 231 2.33 7.52 3.79
CA ALA A 231 1.04 8.03 3.33
C ALA A 231 1.11 8.55 1.87
N ARG A 232 2.18 9.28 1.52
CA ARG A 232 2.42 9.79 0.16
C ARG A 232 2.65 8.68 -0.86
N LEU A 233 3.46 7.68 -0.50
CA LEU A 233 3.70 6.50 -1.34
C LEU A 233 2.41 5.70 -1.60
N LEU A 234 1.60 5.49 -0.54
CA LEU A 234 0.30 4.83 -0.64
C LEU A 234 -0.65 5.62 -1.54
N ALA A 235 -0.72 6.94 -1.40
CA ALA A 235 -1.54 7.79 -2.24
C ALA A 235 -1.14 7.70 -3.72
N GLY A 236 0.16 7.72 -4.03
CA GLY A 236 0.68 7.53 -5.38
C GLY A 236 0.31 6.18 -5.97
N GLY A 237 0.48 5.11 -5.21
CA GLY A 237 0.12 3.75 -5.64
C GLY A 237 -1.39 3.55 -5.86
N VAL A 238 -2.22 4.07 -4.96
CA VAL A 238 -3.68 4.04 -5.10
C VAL A 238 -4.14 4.86 -6.31
N GLY A 239 -3.54 6.03 -6.55
CA GLY A 239 -3.81 6.84 -7.71
C GLY A 239 -3.48 6.14 -9.02
N ALA A 240 -2.29 5.56 -9.10
CA ALA A 240 -1.83 4.84 -10.27
C ALA A 240 -2.68 3.60 -10.59
N THR A 241 -3.06 2.82 -9.59
CA THR A 241 -3.94 1.65 -9.78
C THR A 241 -5.34 2.04 -10.22
N ARG A 242 -5.87 3.16 -9.73
CA ARG A 242 -7.14 3.73 -10.24
C ARG A 242 -7.02 4.19 -11.69
N LEU A 243 -5.90 4.81 -12.07
CA LEU A 243 -5.66 5.20 -13.46
C LEU A 243 -5.64 3.97 -14.38
N ALA A 244 -4.93 2.91 -13.97
CA ALA A 244 -4.91 1.65 -14.70
C ALA A 244 -6.29 0.99 -14.82
N ALA A 245 -7.09 1.06 -13.75
CA ALA A 245 -8.46 0.53 -13.75
C ALA A 245 -9.37 1.25 -14.76
N ARG A 246 -9.14 2.54 -15.07
CA ARG A 246 -9.90 3.26 -16.11
C ARG A 246 -9.62 2.72 -17.50
N GLU A 247 -8.38 2.34 -17.76
CA GLU A 247 -7.94 1.79 -19.05
C GLU A 247 -8.08 0.27 -19.12
N ARG A 248 -8.62 -0.36 -18.06
CA ARG A 248 -8.75 -1.82 -17.93
C ARG A 248 -7.40 -2.53 -18.11
N ALA A 249 -6.33 -1.88 -17.69
CA ALA A 249 -4.98 -2.41 -17.74
C ALA A 249 -4.59 -3.06 -16.41
N ASN A 250 -3.66 -4.02 -16.47
CA ASN A 250 -3.02 -4.58 -15.30
C ASN A 250 -2.29 -3.45 -14.52
N GLY A 251 -2.67 -3.26 -13.27
CA GLY A 251 -2.17 -2.20 -12.41
C GLY A 251 -0.79 -2.44 -11.81
N ALA A 252 -0.13 -3.58 -12.07
CA ALA A 252 1.18 -3.91 -11.46
C ALA A 252 2.28 -2.88 -11.79
N LEU A 253 2.56 -2.64 -13.08
CA LEU A 253 3.56 -1.64 -13.47
C LEU A 253 3.14 -0.20 -13.11
N PRO A 254 1.88 0.23 -13.32
CA PRO A 254 1.41 1.51 -12.83
C PRO A 254 1.59 1.69 -11.32
N LEU A 255 1.28 0.68 -10.49
CA LEU A 255 1.47 0.73 -9.04
C LEU A 255 2.92 1.04 -8.69
N VAL A 256 3.86 0.28 -9.26
CA VAL A 256 5.31 0.48 -9.03
C VAL A 256 5.74 1.87 -9.48
N ALA A 257 5.33 2.29 -10.67
CA ALA A 257 5.64 3.63 -11.18
C ALA A 257 5.07 4.74 -10.30
N GLY A 258 3.83 4.60 -9.81
CA GLY A 258 3.18 5.55 -8.93
C GLY A 258 3.86 5.65 -7.57
N VAL A 259 4.28 4.53 -6.99
CA VAL A 259 5.06 4.50 -5.73
C VAL A 259 6.43 5.13 -5.94
N ALA A 260 7.16 4.75 -7.01
CA ALA A 260 8.47 5.33 -7.33
C ALA A 260 8.39 6.83 -7.65
N GLY A 261 7.33 7.26 -8.33
CA GLY A 261 7.04 8.67 -8.55
C GLY A 261 6.79 9.40 -7.24
N ALA A 262 5.98 8.83 -6.34
CA ALA A 262 5.70 9.43 -5.04
C ALA A 262 6.93 9.52 -4.14
N ALA A 263 7.84 8.55 -4.25
CA ALA A 263 9.17 8.65 -3.65
C ALA A 263 9.91 9.87 -4.22
N ALA A 264 10.07 9.94 -5.53
CA ALA A 264 10.76 11.04 -6.19
C ALA A 264 10.15 12.42 -5.84
N GLY A 265 8.82 12.53 -5.78
CA GLY A 265 8.12 13.75 -5.37
C GLY A 265 8.35 14.14 -3.91
N THR A 266 8.34 13.16 -3.00
CA THR A 266 8.57 13.39 -1.56
C THR A 266 9.97 13.93 -1.30
N TRP A 267 11.00 13.24 -1.77
CA TRP A 267 12.39 13.64 -1.53
C TRP A 267 12.84 14.78 -2.44
N GLY A 268 12.39 14.79 -3.70
CA GLY A 268 12.69 15.84 -4.67
C GLY A 268 12.05 17.17 -4.29
N GLY A 269 10.81 17.17 -3.78
CA GLY A 269 10.17 18.37 -3.25
C GLY A 269 10.93 18.95 -2.06
N SER A 270 11.39 18.12 -1.11
CA SER A 270 12.23 18.58 0.00
C SER A 270 13.56 19.17 -0.48
N ALA A 271 14.20 18.55 -1.48
CA ALA A 271 15.42 19.09 -2.09
C ALA A 271 15.18 20.43 -2.79
N TRP A 272 14.07 20.54 -3.53
CA TRP A 272 13.64 21.79 -4.17
C TRP A 272 13.47 22.91 -3.16
N ARG A 273 12.73 22.69 -2.06
CA ARG A 273 12.51 23.73 -1.03
C ARG A 273 13.82 24.25 -0.43
N ARG A 274 14.78 23.35 -0.17
CA ARG A 274 16.12 23.72 0.33
C ARG A 274 16.92 24.52 -0.70
N ALA A 275 16.85 24.15 -1.97
CA ALA A 275 17.57 24.85 -3.04
C ALA A 275 16.94 26.21 -3.36
N ALA A 276 15.62 26.26 -3.47
CA ALA A 276 14.83 27.45 -3.78
C ALA A 276 14.92 28.51 -2.68
N GLY A 277 15.04 28.11 -1.40
CA GLY A 277 15.21 29.05 -0.30
C GLY A 277 16.47 29.94 -0.38
N ARG A 278 17.40 29.66 -1.30
CA ARG A 278 18.57 30.52 -1.56
C ARG A 278 18.23 31.76 -2.40
N TRP A 279 17.11 31.74 -3.13
CA TRP A 279 16.76 32.77 -4.13
C TRP A 279 15.26 33.09 -4.21
N LEU A 280 14.40 32.39 -3.46
CA LEU A 280 12.96 32.69 -3.31
C LEU A 280 12.57 32.78 -1.84
N ASP A 281 11.60 33.63 -1.55
CA ASP A 281 10.85 33.59 -0.30
C ASP A 281 10.18 32.20 -0.11
N PRO A 282 10.16 31.63 1.12
CA PRO A 282 9.53 30.35 1.39
C PRO A 282 8.09 30.22 0.92
N ARG A 283 7.27 31.28 0.87
CA ARG A 283 5.89 31.16 0.36
C ARG A 283 5.87 31.03 -1.15
N ALA A 284 6.70 31.81 -1.86
CA ALA A 284 6.81 31.73 -3.31
C ALA A 284 7.30 30.35 -3.78
N ALA A 285 8.33 29.80 -3.13
CA ALA A 285 8.82 28.44 -3.42
C ALA A 285 7.74 27.35 -3.20
N ALA A 286 6.83 27.56 -2.24
CA ALA A 286 5.71 26.65 -1.96
C ALA A 286 4.66 26.69 -3.07
N LEU A 287 4.30 27.90 -3.50
CA LEU A 287 3.31 28.12 -4.55
C LEU A 287 3.76 27.54 -5.89
N VAL A 288 5.05 27.67 -6.22
CA VAL A 288 5.63 27.04 -7.42
C VAL A 288 5.55 25.51 -7.33
N GLU A 289 5.91 24.94 -6.20
CA GLU A 289 5.82 23.49 -5.97
C GLU A 289 4.37 22.98 -6.12
N ASP A 290 3.40 23.68 -5.52
CA ASP A 290 1.97 23.36 -5.64
C ASP A 290 1.46 23.47 -7.08
N GLY A 291 1.89 24.52 -7.80
CA GLY A 291 1.57 24.70 -9.22
C GLY A 291 2.08 23.52 -10.06
N VAL A 292 3.32 23.10 -9.85
CA VAL A 292 3.92 21.93 -10.51
C VAL A 292 3.15 20.66 -10.17
N ALA A 293 2.85 20.42 -8.88
CA ALA A 293 2.11 19.24 -8.44
C ALA A 293 0.72 19.15 -9.10
N LEU A 294 -0.02 20.27 -9.16
CA LEU A 294 -1.33 20.36 -9.81
C LEU A 294 -1.23 20.12 -11.33
N LEU A 295 -0.23 20.69 -12.01
CA LEU A 295 -0.01 20.49 -13.44
C LEU A 295 0.33 19.04 -13.77
N LEU A 296 1.21 18.41 -12.98
CA LEU A 296 1.57 17.00 -13.12
C LEU A 296 0.34 16.10 -12.92
N ALA A 297 -0.44 16.34 -11.86
CA ALA A 297 -1.67 15.58 -11.61
C ALA A 297 -2.68 15.73 -12.75
N ALA A 298 -2.88 16.96 -13.25
CA ALA A 298 -3.78 17.24 -14.36
C ALA A 298 -3.30 16.56 -15.66
N ALA A 299 -2.02 16.66 -16.00
CA ALA A 299 -1.44 16.02 -17.17
C ALA A 299 -1.54 14.49 -17.11
N ALA A 300 -1.23 13.90 -15.95
CA ALA A 300 -1.37 12.47 -15.71
C ALA A 300 -2.82 12.00 -15.81
N CYS A 301 -3.77 12.79 -15.30
CA CYS A 301 -5.17 12.38 -15.21
C CYS A 301 -6.02 12.71 -16.44
N ARG A 302 -5.51 13.51 -17.38
CA ARG A 302 -6.19 13.82 -18.64
C ARG A 302 -6.53 12.52 -19.39
N PRO A 303 -7.76 12.37 -19.91
CA PRO A 303 -8.12 11.21 -20.71
C PRO A 303 -7.16 11.11 -21.91
N GLY A 304 -6.60 9.91 -22.16
CA GLY A 304 -5.97 9.66 -23.46
C GLY A 304 -7.01 9.93 -24.54
N ARG A 305 -6.64 10.70 -25.59
CA ARG A 305 -7.51 10.90 -26.76
C ARG A 305 -7.95 9.51 -27.23
N ARG A 306 -9.24 9.20 -27.17
CA ARG A 306 -9.75 7.99 -27.82
C ARG A 306 -9.42 8.14 -29.31
N PRO A 307 -8.81 7.15 -29.98
CA PRO A 307 -8.93 7.09 -31.42
C PRO A 307 -10.43 7.05 -31.72
N LEU A 308 -10.87 7.91 -32.64
CA LEU A 308 -12.21 7.83 -33.22
C LEU A 308 -12.32 6.48 -33.93
N VAL A 309 -12.74 5.44 -33.21
CA VAL A 309 -13.29 4.26 -33.87
C VAL A 309 -14.67 4.71 -34.33
N ALA A 310 -14.76 5.12 -35.60
CA ALA A 310 -16.03 5.34 -36.25
C ALA A 310 -16.90 4.09 -36.05
N PRO A 311 -18.19 4.24 -35.69
CA PRO A 311 -19.08 3.08 -35.69
C PRO A 311 -19.09 2.52 -37.11
N LEU A 312 -18.62 1.28 -37.27
CA LEU A 312 -18.81 0.52 -38.51
C LEU A 312 -20.33 0.36 -38.67
N ILE A 313 -20.92 1.19 -39.52
CA ILE A 313 -22.28 1.01 -40.02
C ILE A 313 -22.27 -0.34 -40.75
N PRO A 314 -23.09 -1.33 -40.35
CA PRO A 314 -23.20 -2.56 -41.11
C PRO A 314 -23.82 -2.22 -42.47
N LEU A 315 -23.09 -2.42 -43.56
CA LEU A 315 -23.65 -2.38 -44.90
C LEU A 315 -24.69 -3.51 -45.03
N PRO A 316 -25.89 -3.24 -45.59
CA PRO A 316 -26.84 -4.29 -45.89
C PRO A 316 -26.19 -5.25 -46.90
N ARG A 317 -26.29 -6.56 -46.62
CA ARG A 317 -25.86 -7.60 -47.56
C ARG A 317 -26.82 -7.63 -48.76
N PRO A 318 -26.31 -7.89 -49.98
CA PRO A 318 -27.13 -7.93 -51.20
C PRO A 318 -28.17 -9.06 -51.15
#